data_AF-A0A2H9SP86-F1
#
_entry.id   AF-A0A2H9SP86-F1
#
_cell.length_a   1.000
_cell.length_b   1.000
_cell.length_c   1.000
_cell.angle_alpha   90.00
_cell.angle_beta   90.00
_cell.angle_gamma   90.00
#
_symmetry.space_group_name_H-M   'P 1'
#
loop_
_entity.id
_entity.type
_entity.pdbx_description
1 polymer ?
#
loop_
_entity_poly.entity_id
_entity_poly.type
_entity_poly.pdbx_seq_one_letter_code
_entity_poly.pdbx_strand_id
1 'polypeptide(L)'
;MKNLYRHELDFDRTMKFVKDNLTDVNSLSSELLNLVDFKSGVFFTLLTLGSDLERLYEFKNGIILPQFPVIVSEIDGKKSLIQKVPTIKEELSDFIFHKLKSNQKLSCVFDEVTLSPDDPSLKVLYEKKCVFLHEDEVTHEDGVTYVIREHNKNHETILNCMRKSFSFWHSVGVVTEADYFKTDTNIFSLEDIQAICKNAKMIIISAYDGEAYILWEKASQE
;
A
#
# COMPACT_ATOMS: atom_id res chain seq x y z
N MET A 1 6.22 -2.74 19.20
CA MET A 1 6.00 -3.28 17.84
C MET A 1 5.68 -4.75 17.95
N LYS A 2 4.66 -5.20 17.23
CA LYS A 2 4.33 -6.63 17.13
C LYS A 2 5.40 -7.34 16.28
N ASN A 3 5.69 -8.59 16.59
CA ASN A 3 6.49 -9.42 15.70
C ASN A 3 5.62 -9.87 14.53
N LEU A 4 6.14 -9.71 13.31
CA LEU A 4 5.48 -10.13 12.08
C LEU A 4 6.07 -11.45 11.58
N TYR A 5 5.19 -12.34 11.16
CA TYR A 5 5.51 -13.64 10.61
C TYR A 5 5.06 -13.68 9.14
N ARG A 6 5.95 -14.13 8.26
CA ARG A 6 5.69 -14.28 6.83
C ARG A 6 4.90 -15.56 6.59
N HIS A 7 3.77 -15.43 5.89
CA HIS A 7 2.98 -16.54 5.39
C HIS A 7 2.90 -16.44 3.88
N GLU A 8 3.53 -17.38 3.17
CA GLU A 8 3.41 -17.44 1.71
C GLU A 8 2.00 -17.84 1.31
N LEU A 9 1.51 -17.22 0.25
CA LEU A 9 0.15 -17.41 -0.24
C LEU A 9 0.18 -18.22 -1.53
N ASP A 10 -0.92 -18.93 -1.76
CA ASP A 10 -1.11 -19.67 -3.02
C ASP A 10 -1.22 -18.69 -4.19
N PHE A 11 -0.44 -18.92 -5.24
CA PHE A 11 -0.33 -17.98 -6.36
C PHE A 11 -1.67 -17.78 -7.06
N ASP A 12 -2.34 -18.84 -7.47
CA ASP A 12 -3.55 -18.73 -8.30
C ASP A 12 -4.71 -18.12 -7.51
N ARG A 13 -4.89 -18.51 -6.25
CA ARG A 13 -5.92 -17.93 -5.37
C ARG A 13 -5.66 -16.45 -5.11
N THR A 14 -4.41 -16.08 -4.88
CA THR A 14 -4.05 -14.69 -4.57
C THR A 14 -4.13 -13.83 -5.82
N MET A 15 -3.61 -14.30 -6.95
CA MET A 15 -3.63 -13.57 -8.20
C MET A 15 -5.06 -13.29 -8.67
N LYS A 16 -6.02 -14.19 -8.42
CA LYS A 16 -7.43 -13.92 -8.67
C LYS A 16 -7.91 -12.68 -7.91
N PHE A 17 -7.63 -12.61 -6.61
CA PHE A 17 -7.98 -11.44 -5.80
C PHE A 17 -7.24 -10.18 -6.29
N VAL A 18 -5.95 -10.27 -6.59
CA VAL A 18 -5.15 -9.14 -7.07
C VAL A 18 -5.73 -8.55 -8.37
N LYS A 19 -6.13 -9.39 -9.32
CA LYS A 19 -6.80 -8.94 -10.55
C LYS A 19 -8.10 -8.23 -10.24
N ASP A 20 -8.98 -8.86 -9.45
CA ASP A 20 -10.26 -8.27 -9.05
C ASP A 20 -10.06 -6.92 -8.32
N ASN A 21 -8.96 -6.76 -7.57
CA ASN A 21 -8.68 -5.57 -6.77
C ASN A 21 -7.98 -4.43 -7.53
N LEU A 22 -7.38 -4.71 -8.69
CA LEU A 22 -6.58 -3.72 -9.44
C LEU A 22 -7.16 -3.39 -10.82
N THR A 23 -8.10 -4.19 -11.33
CA THR A 23 -8.72 -3.96 -12.65
C THR A 23 -9.57 -2.69 -12.63
N ASP A 24 -9.37 -1.82 -13.61
CA ASP A 24 -10.14 -0.58 -13.85
C ASP A 24 -10.15 0.39 -12.65
N VAL A 25 -9.10 0.38 -11.82
CA VAL A 25 -8.99 1.28 -10.65
C VAL A 25 -8.32 2.60 -11.03
N ASN A 26 -7.11 2.54 -11.61
CA ASN A 26 -6.31 3.69 -12.01
C ASN A 26 -5.14 3.25 -12.89
N SER A 27 -4.38 4.23 -13.38
CA SER A 27 -3.19 4.03 -14.21
C SER A 27 -2.11 3.15 -13.56
N LEU A 28 -1.75 3.36 -12.29
CA LEU A 28 -0.74 2.53 -11.62
C LEU A 28 -1.18 1.06 -11.52
N SER A 29 -2.42 0.83 -11.10
CA SER A 29 -3.01 -0.50 -10.95
C SER A 29 -3.08 -1.25 -12.29
N SER A 30 -3.50 -0.54 -13.35
CA SER A 30 -3.57 -1.07 -14.71
C SER A 30 -2.19 -1.43 -15.24
N GLU A 31 -1.21 -0.54 -15.10
CA GLU A 31 0.16 -0.79 -15.56
C GLU A 31 0.87 -1.87 -14.75
N LEU A 32 0.56 -2.04 -13.46
CA LEU A 32 1.04 -3.18 -12.67
C LEU A 32 0.55 -4.50 -13.26
N LEU A 33 -0.74 -4.62 -13.58
CA LEU A 33 -1.32 -5.83 -14.17
C LEU A 33 -0.74 -6.11 -15.56
N ASN A 34 -0.41 -5.07 -16.33
CA ASN A 34 0.11 -5.17 -17.69
C ASN A 34 1.61 -5.52 -17.74
N LEU A 35 2.42 -4.91 -16.87
CA LEU A 35 3.88 -4.90 -17.01
C LEU A 35 4.63 -5.79 -16.01
N VAL A 36 3.99 -6.16 -14.89
CA VAL A 36 4.65 -7.00 -13.88
C VAL A 36 4.39 -8.47 -14.20
N ASP A 37 5.48 -9.23 -14.39
CA ASP A 37 5.41 -10.69 -14.35
C ASP A 37 5.30 -11.17 -12.91
N PHE A 38 4.07 -11.31 -12.41
CA PHE A 38 3.83 -11.79 -11.05
C PHE A 38 4.38 -13.20 -10.79
N LYS A 39 4.56 -14.04 -11.82
CA LYS A 39 5.15 -15.38 -11.66
C LYS A 39 6.65 -15.33 -11.34
N SER A 40 7.31 -14.19 -11.57
CA SER A 40 8.70 -13.96 -11.20
C SER A 40 8.91 -13.68 -9.70
N GLY A 41 7.85 -13.74 -8.89
CA GLY A 41 7.90 -13.46 -7.47
C GLY A 41 6.95 -14.33 -6.66
N VAL A 42 6.84 -14.00 -5.38
CA VAL A 42 6.03 -14.75 -4.40
C VAL A 42 5.06 -13.82 -3.72
N PHE A 43 3.80 -14.25 -3.63
CA PHE A 43 2.81 -13.60 -2.78
C PHE A 43 2.95 -14.08 -1.34
N PHE A 44 2.84 -13.15 -0.40
CA PHE A 44 2.84 -13.45 1.03
C PHE A 44 2.04 -12.40 1.79
N THR A 45 1.69 -12.72 3.02
CA THR A 45 1.17 -11.76 4.00
C THR A 45 2.04 -11.77 5.25
N LEU A 46 2.02 -10.66 5.98
CA LEU A 46 2.66 -10.54 7.28
C LEU A 46 1.56 -10.54 8.34
N LEU A 47 1.65 -11.45 9.30
CA LEU A 47 0.65 -11.62 10.36
C LEU A 47 1.32 -11.68 11.73
N THR A 48 0.53 -11.49 12.78
CA THR A 48 1.02 -11.52 14.16
C THR A 48 0.75 -12.88 14.79
N LEU A 49 1.42 -13.19 15.90
CA LEU A 49 1.09 -14.38 16.66
C LEU A 49 -0.40 -14.35 17.09
N GLY A 50 -1.12 -15.46 16.90
CA GLY A 50 -2.53 -15.58 17.23
C GLY A 50 -3.49 -15.15 16.11
N SER A 51 -2.98 -14.80 14.93
CA SER A 51 -3.81 -14.62 13.73
C SER A 51 -4.54 -15.90 13.32
N ASP A 52 -5.73 -15.74 12.76
CA ASP A 52 -6.57 -16.84 12.28
C ASP A 52 -6.15 -17.27 10.88
N LEU A 53 -5.38 -18.35 10.80
CA LEU A 53 -4.87 -18.88 9.53
C LEU A 53 -5.94 -19.63 8.72
N GLU A 54 -7.09 -19.98 9.30
CA GLU A 54 -8.20 -20.54 8.52
C GLU A 54 -8.78 -19.49 7.57
N ARG A 55 -8.67 -18.21 7.96
CA ARG A 55 -9.10 -17.02 7.19
C ARG A 55 -8.03 -16.48 6.23
N LEU A 56 -6.91 -17.19 6.04
CA LEU A 56 -5.76 -16.68 5.27
C LEU A 56 -6.12 -16.19 3.86
N TYR A 57 -7.16 -16.75 3.24
CA TYR A 57 -7.61 -16.38 1.89
C TYR A 57 -8.94 -15.61 1.87
N GLU A 58 -9.44 -15.15 3.03
CA GLU A 58 -10.60 -14.27 3.14
C GLU A 58 -10.21 -12.80 2.95
N PHE A 59 -9.51 -12.49 1.84
CA PHE A 59 -8.89 -11.19 1.61
C PHE A 59 -9.82 -9.97 1.66
N LYS A 60 -11.14 -10.16 1.48
CA LYS A 60 -12.14 -9.08 1.53
C LYS A 60 -12.73 -8.86 2.93
N ASN A 61 -12.46 -9.77 3.88
CA ASN A 61 -13.05 -9.74 5.22
C ASN A 61 -11.97 -9.47 6.26
N GLY A 62 -12.31 -8.71 7.30
CA GLY A 62 -11.45 -8.60 8.49
C GLY A 62 -11.40 -9.89 9.32
N ILE A 63 -10.99 -9.74 10.58
CA ILE A 63 -10.93 -10.82 11.59
C ILE A 63 -9.77 -11.80 11.35
N ILE A 64 -8.74 -11.40 10.58
CA ILE A 64 -7.51 -12.21 10.48
C ILE A 64 -6.58 -11.99 11.67
N LEU A 65 -6.63 -10.81 12.30
CA LEU A 65 -5.86 -10.49 13.49
C LEU A 65 -6.65 -10.73 14.78
N PRO A 66 -5.97 -10.92 15.93
CA PRO A 66 -6.61 -10.91 17.24
C PRO A 66 -7.41 -9.62 17.46
N GLN A 67 -8.69 -9.78 17.77
CA GLN A 67 -9.62 -8.67 17.89
C GLN A 67 -9.55 -7.98 19.25
N PHE A 68 -9.65 -6.64 19.25
CA PHE A 68 -9.82 -5.88 20.47
C PHE A 68 -11.23 -6.09 21.04
N PRO A 69 -11.42 -5.99 22.37
CA PRO A 69 -12.75 -6.10 22.96
C PRO A 69 -13.66 -4.97 22.44
N VAL A 70 -14.95 -5.28 22.28
CA VAL A 70 -15.98 -4.27 21.99
C VAL A 70 -16.20 -3.45 23.25
N ILE A 71 -16.11 -2.13 23.12
CA ILE A 71 -16.35 -1.17 24.19
C ILE A 71 -17.74 -0.56 23.99
N VAL A 72 -18.54 -0.54 25.05
CA VAL A 72 -19.82 0.18 25.06
C VAL A 72 -19.56 1.58 25.62
N SER A 73 -19.78 2.61 24.81
CA SER A 73 -19.74 4.02 25.24
C SER A 73 -21.15 4.59 25.27
N GLU A 74 -21.49 5.35 26.32
CA GLU A 74 -22.77 6.07 26.40
C GLU A 74 -22.53 7.57 26.38
N ILE A 75 -23.13 8.28 25.42
CA ILE A 75 -23.06 9.74 25.29
C ILE A 75 -24.50 10.23 25.13
N ASP A 76 -24.94 11.14 26.00
CA ASP A 76 -26.31 11.70 26.03
C ASP A 76 -27.42 10.63 26.07
N GLY A 77 -27.21 9.56 26.84
CA GLY A 77 -28.18 8.45 26.96
C GLY A 77 -28.23 7.50 25.74
N LYS A 78 -27.40 7.73 24.71
CA LYS A 78 -27.27 6.84 23.56
C LYS A 78 -26.05 5.95 23.73
N LYS A 79 -26.28 4.63 23.67
CA LYS A 79 -25.21 3.63 23.68
C LYS A 79 -24.69 3.41 22.28
N SER A 80 -23.37 3.50 22.14
CA SER A 80 -22.62 3.18 20.92
C SER A 80 -21.65 2.05 21.23
N LEU A 81 -21.53 1.11 20.28
CA LEU A 81 -20.52 0.07 20.31
C LEU A 81 -19.31 0.56 19.51
N ILE A 82 -18.14 0.57 20.14
CA ILE A 82 -16.89 0.98 19.52
C ILE A 82 -15.93 -0.20 19.63
N GLN A 83 -15.41 -0.65 18.50
CA GLN A 83 -14.32 -1.61 18.44
C GLN A 83 -13.22 -1.00 17.58
N LYS A 84 -12.00 -0.97 18.13
CA LYS A 84 -10.84 -0.59 17.34
C LYS A 84 -10.52 -1.75 16.39
N VAL A 85 -10.39 -1.47 15.09
CA VAL A 85 -9.92 -2.46 14.13
C VAL A 85 -8.44 -2.73 14.40
N PRO A 86 -8.03 -3.99 14.66
CA PRO A 86 -6.62 -4.33 14.78
C PRO A 86 -5.93 -4.13 13.43
N THR A 87 -4.69 -3.64 13.42
CA THR A 87 -3.94 -3.47 12.18
C THR A 87 -2.44 -3.66 12.41
N ILE A 88 -1.71 -4.00 11.35
CA ILE A 88 -0.24 -4.04 11.31
C ILE A 88 0.38 -2.84 10.59
N LYS A 89 -0.37 -1.76 10.32
CA LYS A 89 0.11 -0.57 9.59
C LYS A 89 1.46 -0.04 10.10
N GLU A 90 1.64 0.05 11.42
CA GLU A 90 2.88 0.54 12.03
C GLU A 90 4.04 -0.43 11.81
N GLU A 91 3.82 -1.72 12.03
CA GLU A 91 4.85 -2.73 11.78
C GLU A 91 5.20 -2.86 10.28
N LEU A 92 4.22 -2.70 9.39
CA LEU A 92 4.45 -2.70 7.95
C LEU A 92 5.19 -1.44 7.48
N SER A 93 4.89 -0.26 8.05
CA SER A 93 5.65 0.96 7.75
C SER A 93 7.11 0.83 8.19
N ASP A 94 7.35 0.22 9.34
CA ASP A 94 8.70 -0.13 9.79
C ASP A 94 9.38 -1.12 8.83
N PHE A 95 8.69 -2.17 8.41
CA PHE A 95 9.22 -3.14 7.44
C PHE A 95 9.64 -2.48 6.12
N ILE A 96 8.78 -1.61 5.55
CA ILE A 96 9.09 -0.84 4.34
C ILE A 96 10.27 0.10 4.58
N PHE A 97 10.30 0.81 5.70
CA PHE A 97 11.40 1.72 6.06
C PHE A 97 12.76 1.00 6.06
N HIS A 98 12.85 -0.16 6.70
CA HIS A 98 14.08 -0.94 6.73
C HIS A 98 14.49 -1.41 5.33
N LYS A 99 13.53 -1.82 4.49
CA LYS A 99 13.80 -2.20 3.10
C LYS A 99 14.36 -1.04 2.30
N LEU A 100 13.74 0.14 2.40
CA LEU A 100 14.21 1.35 1.74
C LEU A 100 15.58 1.84 2.27
N LYS A 101 15.92 1.59 3.53
CA LYS A 101 17.23 1.93 4.10
C LYS A 101 18.34 0.96 3.70
N SER A 102 18.01 -0.32 3.49
CA SER A 102 18.97 -1.33 3.05
C SER A 102 19.49 -1.12 1.62
N ASN A 103 18.74 -0.41 0.78
CA ASN A 103 19.14 -0.12 -0.60
C ASN A 103 18.72 1.31 -0.98
N GLN A 104 19.72 2.19 -1.14
CA GLN A 104 19.49 3.61 -1.46
C GLN A 104 18.82 3.83 -2.83
N LYS A 105 18.88 2.86 -3.75
CA LYS A 105 18.20 2.91 -5.05
C LYS A 105 16.71 2.64 -4.96
N LEU A 106 16.22 2.16 -3.81
CA LEU A 106 14.80 1.93 -3.62
C LEU A 106 14.08 3.21 -3.23
N SER A 107 12.95 3.40 -3.91
CA SER A 107 11.90 4.33 -3.56
C SER A 107 10.60 3.56 -3.35
N CYS A 108 9.63 4.20 -2.72
CA CYS A 108 8.29 3.66 -2.55
C CYS A 108 7.26 4.66 -3.04
N VAL A 109 6.27 4.18 -3.76
CA VAL A 109 5.09 4.95 -4.13
C VAL A 109 3.85 4.35 -3.48
N PHE A 110 2.93 5.20 -3.07
CA PHE A 110 1.61 4.82 -2.60
C PHE A 110 0.58 5.58 -3.40
N ASP A 111 -0.35 4.86 -3.96
CA ASP A 111 -1.43 5.46 -4.72
C ASP A 111 -2.52 6.00 -3.78
N GLU A 112 -3.04 7.19 -4.07
CA GLU A 112 -4.08 7.84 -3.29
C GLU A 112 -5.31 8.06 -4.16
N VAL A 113 -6.24 7.12 -4.06
CA VAL A 113 -7.45 7.07 -4.91
C VAL A 113 -8.61 7.91 -4.36
N THR A 114 -8.47 8.54 -3.20
CA THR A 114 -9.58 9.23 -2.53
C THR A 114 -9.45 10.76 -2.50
N LEU A 115 -8.27 11.30 -2.81
CA LEU A 115 -8.00 12.72 -2.70
C LEU A 115 -7.83 13.37 -4.07
N SER A 116 -8.44 14.55 -4.21
CA SER A 116 -8.17 15.46 -5.32
C SER A 116 -6.83 16.20 -5.10
N PRO A 117 -6.12 16.59 -6.17
CA PRO A 117 -4.89 17.40 -6.08
C PRO A 117 -5.01 18.69 -5.26
N ASP A 118 -6.22 19.26 -5.22
CA ASP A 118 -6.54 20.51 -4.51
C ASP A 118 -6.92 20.30 -3.04
N ASP A 119 -6.90 19.05 -2.53
CA ASP A 119 -7.30 18.76 -1.15
C ASP A 119 -6.38 19.48 -0.13
N PRO A 120 -6.93 20.32 0.78
CA PRO A 120 -6.12 21.08 1.74
C PRO A 120 -5.25 20.22 2.66
N SER A 121 -5.62 18.96 2.88
CA SER A 121 -4.86 18.03 3.71
C SER A 121 -3.54 17.58 3.08
N LEU A 122 -3.33 17.85 1.78
CA LEU A 122 -2.09 17.57 1.07
C LEU A 122 -0.99 18.61 1.34
N LYS A 123 -1.32 19.79 1.86
CA LYS A 123 -0.35 20.90 2.05
C LYS A 123 0.93 20.48 2.78
N VAL A 124 0.79 19.74 3.88
CA VAL A 124 1.94 19.25 4.68
C VAL A 124 2.79 18.26 3.88
N LEU A 125 2.19 17.47 2.99
CA LEU A 125 2.89 16.48 2.17
C LEU A 125 3.56 17.13 0.96
N TYR A 126 2.98 18.20 0.40
CA TYR A 126 3.63 19.05 -0.60
C TYR A 126 4.91 19.68 -0.03
N GLU A 127 4.87 20.22 1.19
CA GLU A 127 6.05 20.78 1.87
C GLU A 127 7.16 19.73 2.07
N LYS A 128 6.77 18.46 2.30
CA LYS A 128 7.70 17.31 2.40
C LYS A 128 8.16 16.76 1.02
N LYS A 129 7.74 17.37 -0.10
CA LYS A 129 8.01 16.94 -1.49
C LYS A 129 7.62 15.47 -1.76
N CYS A 130 6.55 15.04 -1.09
CA CYS A 130 6.06 13.66 -1.17
C CYS A 130 4.90 13.49 -2.15
N VAL A 131 4.33 14.55 -2.71
CA VAL A 131 3.12 14.46 -3.55
C VAL A 131 3.52 14.60 -5.01
N PHE A 132 3.02 13.67 -5.83
CA PHE A 132 3.10 13.68 -7.28
C PHE A 132 1.72 13.60 -7.88
N LEU A 133 1.53 14.30 -8.98
CA LEU A 133 0.32 14.28 -9.77
C LEU A 133 0.54 13.49 -11.05
N HIS A 134 -0.52 12.90 -11.59
CA HIS A 134 -0.49 12.30 -12.91
C HIS A 134 -1.88 12.41 -13.55
N GLU A 135 -1.92 12.50 -14.86
CA GLU A 135 -3.17 12.29 -15.59
C GLU A 135 -3.50 10.80 -15.52
N ASP A 136 -4.67 10.46 -14.97
CA ASP A 136 -5.11 9.07 -14.94
C ASP A 136 -5.89 8.75 -16.22
N GLU A 137 -5.31 7.91 -17.07
CA GLU A 137 -5.91 7.51 -18.35
C GLU A 137 -7.18 6.66 -18.17
N VAL A 138 -7.40 6.06 -17.00
CA VAL A 138 -8.55 5.21 -16.71
C VAL A 138 -9.75 6.04 -16.26
N THR A 139 -9.54 6.98 -15.34
CA THR A 139 -10.60 7.81 -14.75
C THR A 139 -10.78 9.14 -15.47
N HIS A 140 -9.80 9.57 -16.26
CA HIS A 140 -9.68 10.91 -16.86
C HIS A 140 -9.64 12.04 -15.82
N GLU A 141 -9.22 11.73 -14.59
CA GLU A 141 -9.02 12.69 -13.50
C GLU A 141 -7.53 12.78 -13.12
N ASP A 142 -7.13 13.87 -12.46
CA ASP A 142 -5.78 14.01 -11.94
C ASP A 142 -5.61 13.11 -10.70
N GLY A 143 -4.78 12.07 -10.82
CA GLY A 143 -4.45 11.16 -9.74
C GLY A 143 -3.38 11.70 -8.80
N VAL A 144 -3.49 11.36 -7.52
CA VAL A 144 -2.51 11.73 -6.49
C VAL A 144 -1.68 10.50 -6.11
N THR A 145 -0.35 10.66 -6.10
CA THR A 145 0.57 9.61 -5.67
C THR A 145 1.53 10.15 -4.62
N TYR A 146 1.72 9.39 -3.54
CA TYR A 146 2.75 9.67 -2.56
C TYR A 146 4.07 8.99 -2.91
N VAL A 147 5.17 9.72 -2.83
CA VAL A 147 6.51 9.25 -3.23
C VAL A 147 7.49 9.41 -2.08
N ILE A 148 8.03 8.28 -1.65
CA ILE A 148 9.08 8.16 -0.63
C ILE A 148 10.41 7.84 -1.32
N ARG A 149 11.40 8.71 -1.10
CA ARG A 149 12.72 8.73 -1.74
C ARG A 149 13.75 9.34 -0.78
N GLU A 150 15.01 9.38 -1.16
CA GLU A 150 16.11 9.55 -0.21
C GLU A 150 15.96 10.73 0.78
N HIS A 151 15.48 11.89 0.32
CA HIS A 151 15.36 13.10 1.17
C HIS A 151 14.17 13.08 2.14
N ASN A 152 13.14 12.24 1.92
CA ASN A 152 11.94 12.16 2.77
C ASN A 152 11.74 10.75 3.38
N LYS A 153 12.72 9.84 3.19
CA LYS A 153 12.77 8.46 3.68
C LYS A 153 12.94 8.40 5.20
N ASN A 154 11.84 8.58 5.91
CA ASN A 154 11.72 8.38 7.35
C ASN A 154 10.42 7.66 7.69
N HIS A 155 10.39 7.03 8.88
CA HIS A 155 9.26 6.21 9.32
C HIS A 155 7.94 7.00 9.40
N GLU A 156 7.97 8.24 9.93
CA GLU A 156 6.79 9.08 10.09
C GLU A 156 6.14 9.40 8.73
N THR A 157 6.93 9.76 7.72
CA THR A 157 6.43 10.03 6.37
C THR A 157 5.79 8.79 5.76
N ILE A 158 6.46 7.63 5.84
CA ILE A 158 5.94 6.36 5.30
C ILE A 158 4.60 6.01 5.97
N LEU A 159 4.56 6.03 7.30
CA LEU A 159 3.35 5.72 8.06
C LEU A 159 2.21 6.70 7.75
N ASN A 160 2.49 7.98 7.60
CA ASN A 160 1.48 8.99 7.25
C ASN A 160 0.93 8.78 5.84
N CYS A 161 1.79 8.51 4.86
CA CYS A 161 1.36 8.18 3.50
C CYS A 161 0.52 6.90 3.48
N MET A 162 0.94 5.86 4.22
CA MET A 162 0.18 4.61 4.32
C MET A 162 -1.18 4.79 4.99
N ARG A 163 -1.27 5.61 6.04
CA ARG A 163 -2.55 5.88 6.73
C ARG A 163 -3.58 6.55 5.83
N LYS A 164 -3.13 7.40 4.91
CA LYS A 164 -3.98 8.09 3.92
C LYS A 164 -4.35 7.15 2.77
N SER A 165 -3.33 6.63 2.08
CA SER A 165 -3.51 5.76 0.91
C SER A 165 -4.28 4.48 1.23
N PHE A 166 -3.87 3.70 2.26
CA PHE A 166 -4.54 2.45 2.64
C PHE A 166 -5.76 2.66 3.56
N SER A 167 -6.61 3.60 3.18
CA SER A 167 -7.94 3.82 3.77
C SER A 167 -9.07 3.22 2.92
N PHE A 168 -8.77 2.76 1.70
CA PHE A 168 -9.73 2.22 0.75
C PHE A 168 -9.37 0.80 0.27
N TRP A 169 -10.35 0.01 -0.16
CA TRP A 169 -10.17 -1.39 -0.57
C TRP A 169 -9.30 -1.60 -1.83
N HIS A 170 -9.14 -0.58 -2.67
CA HIS A 170 -8.31 -0.62 -3.89
C HIS A 170 -6.91 0.00 -3.74
N SER A 171 -6.41 0.11 -2.51
CA SER A 171 -5.15 0.80 -2.24
C SER A 171 -3.96 -0.06 -2.65
N VAL A 172 -3.03 0.54 -3.40
CA VAL A 172 -1.80 -0.10 -3.85
C VAL A 172 -0.57 0.72 -3.50
N GLY A 173 0.51 0.03 -3.12
CA GLY A 173 1.83 0.61 -2.94
C GLY A 173 2.88 -0.21 -3.68
N VAL A 174 3.94 0.43 -4.14
CA VAL A 174 5.02 -0.23 -4.89
C VAL A 174 6.36 0.23 -4.34
N VAL A 175 7.23 -0.71 -3.99
CA VAL A 175 8.66 -0.45 -3.78
C VAL A 175 9.38 -0.79 -5.07
N THR A 176 10.12 0.18 -5.61
CA THR A 176 10.70 0.10 -6.95
C THR A 176 12.13 0.64 -6.98
N GLU A 177 12.93 0.11 -7.89
CA GLU A 177 14.23 0.72 -8.26
C GLU A 177 13.99 1.75 -9.36
N ALA A 178 13.52 2.93 -8.98
CA ALA A 178 13.33 4.03 -9.92
C ALA A 178 14.18 5.23 -9.51
N ASP A 179 15.13 5.60 -10.36
CA ASP A 179 15.97 6.81 -10.25
C ASP A 179 15.29 8.06 -10.84
N TYR A 180 14.04 7.93 -11.31
CA TYR A 180 13.35 8.90 -12.17
C TYR A 180 12.60 9.99 -11.41
N PHE A 181 12.55 9.94 -10.08
CA PHE A 181 12.00 11.02 -9.25
C PHE A 181 12.94 12.24 -9.19
N LYS A 182 13.66 12.58 -10.27
CA LYS A 182 14.62 13.69 -10.34
C LYS A 182 14.02 14.95 -10.95
N THR A 183 12.76 14.91 -11.39
CA THR A 183 12.07 16.08 -11.92
C THR A 183 11.52 16.93 -10.77
N ASP A 184 11.81 18.23 -10.81
CA ASP A 184 11.27 19.22 -9.85
C ASP A 184 9.79 19.54 -10.09
N THR A 185 9.16 18.92 -11.09
CA THR A 185 7.79 19.22 -11.52
C THR A 185 6.73 18.55 -10.66
N ASN A 186 7.08 17.53 -9.85
CA ASN A 186 6.13 16.71 -9.07
C ASN A 186 4.96 16.16 -9.93
N ILE A 187 5.22 15.88 -11.20
CA ILE A 187 4.24 15.32 -12.14
C ILE A 187 4.86 14.06 -12.74
N PHE A 188 4.11 12.96 -12.76
CA PHE A 188 4.46 11.75 -13.50
C PHE A 188 3.79 11.76 -14.87
N SER A 189 4.56 11.37 -15.89
CA SER A 189 3.98 10.91 -17.15
C SER A 189 3.60 9.42 -17.05
N LEU A 190 2.87 8.93 -18.05
CA LEU A 190 2.61 7.49 -18.17
C LEU A 190 3.92 6.68 -18.19
N GLU A 191 4.96 7.16 -18.89
CA GLU A 191 6.25 6.48 -18.94
C GLU A 191 6.90 6.35 -17.55
N ASP A 192 6.73 7.34 -16.68
CA ASP A 192 7.22 7.27 -15.30
C ASP A 192 6.48 6.18 -14.51
N ILE A 193 5.15 6.09 -14.63
CA ILE A 193 4.33 5.04 -14.02
C ILE A 193 4.74 3.66 -14.54
N GLN A 194 4.92 3.53 -15.85
CA GLN A 194 5.40 2.29 -16.47
C GLN A 194 6.78 1.89 -15.97
N ALA A 195 7.69 2.87 -15.79
CA ALA A 195 9.02 2.62 -15.25
C ALA A 195 8.95 2.15 -13.79
N ILE A 196 8.06 2.72 -12.97
CA ILE A 196 7.78 2.25 -11.60
C ILE A 196 7.37 0.78 -11.62
N CYS A 197 6.42 0.41 -12.47
CA CYS A 197 5.89 -0.96 -12.59
C CYS A 197 6.96 -1.96 -13.08
N LYS A 198 7.69 -1.63 -14.17
CA LYS A 198 8.75 -2.49 -14.73
C LYS A 198 9.87 -2.78 -13.73
N ASN A 199 10.16 -1.83 -12.85
CA ASN A 199 11.23 -1.94 -11.85
C ASN A 199 10.71 -2.31 -10.44
N ALA A 200 9.44 -2.73 -10.33
CA ALA A 200 8.86 -3.14 -9.07
C ALA A 200 9.65 -4.29 -8.43
N LYS A 201 10.00 -4.12 -7.16
CA LYS A 201 10.64 -5.12 -6.30
C LYS A 201 9.68 -5.67 -5.28
N MET A 202 8.69 -4.88 -4.89
CA MET A 202 7.61 -5.30 -4.01
C MET A 202 6.34 -4.52 -4.34
N ILE A 203 5.21 -5.18 -4.26
CA ILE A 203 3.88 -4.59 -4.39
C ILE A 203 3.12 -4.88 -3.10
N ILE A 204 2.31 -3.92 -2.64
CA ILE A 204 1.56 -3.94 -1.40
C ILE A 204 0.12 -3.63 -1.75
N ILE A 205 -0.81 -4.50 -1.36
CA ILE A 205 -2.22 -4.38 -1.72
C ILE A 205 -3.04 -4.48 -0.44
N SER A 206 -3.99 -3.55 -0.25
CA SER A 206 -4.94 -3.62 0.87
C SER A 206 -5.70 -4.94 0.83
N ALA A 207 -5.77 -5.59 1.99
CA ALA A 207 -6.56 -6.80 2.19
C ALA A 207 -7.09 -6.83 3.62
N TYR A 208 -7.88 -7.85 3.92
CA TYR A 208 -8.40 -8.17 5.24
C TYR A 208 -9.02 -6.96 5.96
N ASP A 209 -9.79 -6.15 5.22
CA ASP A 209 -10.44 -4.94 5.74
C ASP A 209 -9.49 -3.97 6.47
N GLY A 210 -8.25 -3.86 5.98
CA GLY A 210 -7.22 -2.96 6.53
C GLY A 210 -6.52 -3.48 7.78
N GLU A 211 -6.79 -4.71 8.20
CA GLU A 211 -6.07 -5.36 9.29
C GLU A 211 -4.64 -5.74 8.85
N ALA A 212 -4.53 -6.35 7.67
CA ALA A 212 -3.29 -6.86 7.09
C ALA A 212 -3.24 -6.59 5.57
N TYR A 213 -2.21 -7.11 4.89
CA TYR A 213 -1.91 -6.77 3.50
C TYR A 213 -1.46 -7.99 2.72
N ILE A 214 -1.74 -8.00 1.43
CA ILE A 214 -1.08 -8.91 0.49
C ILE A 214 0.16 -8.19 -0.03
N LEU A 215 1.30 -8.85 0.08
CA LEU A 215 2.54 -8.41 -0.50
C LEU A 215 2.93 -9.35 -1.64
N TRP A 216 3.48 -8.79 -2.70
CA TRP A 216 4.22 -9.54 -3.69
C TRP A 216 5.66 -9.08 -3.63
N GLU A 217 6.62 -9.99 -3.71
CA GLU A 217 8.04 -9.66 -3.79
C GLU A 217 8.68 -10.42 -4.94
N LYS A 218 9.42 -9.69 -5.77
CA LYS A 218 10.18 -10.26 -6.88
C LYS A 218 11.23 -11.21 -6.31
N ALA A 219 11.29 -12.44 -6.81
CA ALA A 219 12.34 -13.36 -6.42
C ALA A 219 13.70 -12.74 -6.76
N SER A 220 14.65 -12.85 -5.83
CA SER A 220 16.03 -12.52 -6.14
C SER A 220 16.48 -13.43 -7.29
N GLN A 221 16.83 -12.85 -8.43
CA GLN A 221 17.57 -13.59 -9.44
C GLN A 221 18.93 -13.88 -8.81
N GLU A 222 19.25 -15.16 -8.60
CA GLU A 222 20.62 -15.62 -8.32
C GLU A 222 21.55 -15.21 -9.48
#